data_AF-A0A3D1T894-F1
#
_entry.id   AF-A0A3D1T894-F1
#
_cell.length_a   1.000
_cell.length_b   1.000
_cell.length_c   1.000
_cell.angle_alpha   90.00
_cell.angle_beta   90.00
_cell.angle_gamma   90.00
#
_symmetry.space_group_name_H-M   'P 1'
#
loop_
_entity.id
_entity.type
_entity.pdbx_description
1 polymer ?
#
loop_
_entity_poly.entity_id
_entity_poly.type
_entity_poly.pdbx_seq_one_letter_code
_entity_poly.pdbx_strand_id
1 'polypeptide(L)'
;MRRWLVPVLVVALVLTGVWGFLQMRSRQAWELQAENDFQRAFHELTYHVNGMENLLAKASVVNTPVQTNKVFNDIWRHSYSAQQNLFALPLTDVDLTATRNFLAKLMSFSYRISEESAEGKNLAEKDWNVVRDFKEQAAFLSGELDQMQTFVFDSAIRWVDEGSPQTAAAFGAVEGNTGQITKNFIMVEDGLRRLPDPSFDGNTLNVKVKPVGISGNDINAQQAVAKAQKFLEGRDLSNFQFNTEALSQGEIPVYFVEAIPPERDARNVIRLQLTRKGGHVLWMLEERGVGSSKISLEESIQAAQEFLRTKNYQNMKVAMYADFQNIAEITFVPVKGDVFYYPDAVKIQVARDNGQILAYDASG
;
A
#
# COMPACT_ATOMS: atom_id res chain seq x y z
N MET A 1 61.04 18.37 -24.58
CA MET A 1 60.09 18.20 -23.45
C MET A 1 59.14 17.00 -23.58
N ARG A 2 59.23 16.14 -24.62
CA ARG A 2 58.22 15.09 -24.91
C ARG A 2 58.61 13.66 -24.48
N ARG A 3 59.85 13.45 -23.98
CA ARG A 3 60.39 12.12 -23.60
C ARG A 3 59.94 11.61 -22.23
N TRP A 4 59.41 12.48 -21.38
CA TRP A 4 58.95 12.14 -20.02
C TRP A 4 57.46 11.77 -19.95
N LEU A 5 56.69 12.07 -21.01
CA LEU A 5 55.26 11.75 -21.07
C LEU A 5 55.00 10.25 -21.23
N VAL A 6 55.82 9.57 -22.04
CA VAL A 6 55.68 8.13 -22.28
C VAL A 6 55.82 7.31 -20.99
N PRO A 7 56.88 7.46 -20.17
CA PRO A 7 56.99 6.70 -18.92
C PRO A 7 55.88 7.05 -17.91
N VAL A 8 55.43 8.30 -17.85
CA VAL A 8 54.30 8.70 -16.99
C VAL A 8 52.99 8.03 -17.43
N LEU A 9 52.71 7.99 -18.74
CA LEU A 9 51.53 7.31 -19.28
C LEU A 9 51.58 5.80 -19.06
N VAL A 10 52.76 5.18 -19.18
CA VAL A 10 52.94 3.75 -18.86
C VAL A 10 52.68 3.48 -17.39
N VAL A 11 53.20 4.30 -16.48
CA VAL A 11 52.93 4.17 -15.04
C VAL A 11 51.44 4.37 -14.74
N ALA A 12 50.81 5.39 -15.34
CA ALA A 12 49.37 5.61 -15.19
C ALA A 12 48.55 4.40 -15.68
N LEU A 13 48.91 3.83 -16.83
CA LEU A 13 48.25 2.64 -17.38
C LEU A 13 48.41 1.41 -16.48
N VAL A 14 49.59 1.20 -15.91
CA VAL A 14 49.82 0.09 -14.96
C VAL A 14 49.01 0.30 -13.68
N LEU A 15 48.98 1.51 -13.14
CA LEU A 15 48.20 1.84 -11.94
C LEU A 15 46.69 1.64 -12.17
N THR A 16 46.16 2.09 -13.30
CA THR A 16 44.74 1.89 -13.64
C THR A 16 44.42 0.42 -13.92
N GLY A 17 45.33 -0.32 -14.55
CA GLY A 17 45.18 -1.77 -14.77
C GLY A 17 45.14 -2.56 -13.46
N VAL A 18 46.05 -2.27 -12.52
CA VAL A 18 46.07 -2.89 -11.18
C VAL A 18 44.83 -2.50 -10.39
N TRP A 19 44.45 -1.21 -10.40
CA TRP A 19 43.23 -0.75 -9.74
C TRP A 19 41.98 -1.42 -10.31
N GLY A 20 41.87 -1.52 -11.64
CA GLY A 20 40.75 -2.21 -12.30
C GLY A 20 40.68 -3.69 -11.94
N PHE A 21 41.83 -4.38 -11.86
CA PHE A 21 41.88 -5.78 -11.43
C PHE A 21 41.46 -5.96 -9.96
N LEU A 22 41.96 -5.11 -9.06
CA LEU A 22 41.58 -5.13 -7.64
C LEU A 22 40.08 -4.82 -7.46
N GLN A 23 39.57 -3.84 -8.20
CA GLN A 23 38.15 -3.46 -8.20
C GLN A 23 37.27 -4.61 -8.69
N MET A 24 37.64 -5.29 -9.77
CA MET A 24 36.92 -6.44 -10.29
C MET A 24 36.88 -7.59 -9.28
N ARG A 25 38.00 -7.89 -8.62
CA ARG A 25 38.07 -8.93 -7.59
C ARG A 25 37.25 -8.58 -6.35
N SER A 26 37.28 -7.32 -5.92
CA SER A 26 36.46 -6.82 -4.82
C SER A 26 34.98 -6.98 -5.14
N ARG A 27 34.54 -6.55 -6.33
CA ARG A 27 33.16 -6.67 -6.79
C ARG A 27 32.66 -8.12 -6.80
N GLN A 28 33.45 -9.05 -7.33
CA GLN A 28 33.10 -10.47 -7.33
C GLN A 28 32.93 -11.04 -5.91
N ALA A 29 33.76 -10.60 -4.95
CA ALA A 29 33.64 -11.02 -3.57
C ALA A 29 32.35 -10.49 -2.91
N TRP A 30 32.00 -9.22 -3.14
CA TRP A 30 30.76 -8.64 -2.67
C TRP A 30 29.53 -9.28 -3.28
N GLU A 31 29.57 -9.58 -4.58
CA GLU A 31 28.50 -10.26 -5.32
C GLU A 31 28.24 -11.67 -4.76
N LEU A 32 29.30 -12.43 -4.53
CA LEU A 32 29.20 -13.76 -3.92
C LEU A 32 28.66 -13.69 -2.49
N GLN A 33 29.08 -12.70 -1.71
CA GLN A 33 28.57 -12.52 -0.35
C GLN A 33 27.08 -12.17 -0.35
N ALA A 34 26.66 -11.22 -1.19
CA ALA A 34 25.25 -10.84 -1.33
C ALA A 34 24.38 -12.03 -1.76
N GLU A 35 24.85 -12.80 -2.75
CA GLU A 35 24.17 -14.02 -3.21
C GLU A 35 23.98 -15.02 -2.06
N ASN A 36 25.03 -15.29 -1.28
CA ASN A 36 24.95 -16.19 -0.12
C ASN A 36 23.99 -15.67 0.96
N ASP A 37 23.99 -14.36 1.21
CA ASP A 37 23.09 -13.73 2.18
C ASP A 37 21.62 -13.83 1.73
N PHE A 38 21.32 -13.64 0.44
CA PHE A 38 19.98 -13.80 -0.12
C PHE A 38 19.50 -15.25 -0.10
N GLN A 39 20.36 -16.20 -0.50
CA GLN A 39 20.05 -17.62 -0.44
C GLN A 39 19.77 -18.07 1.00
N ARG A 40 20.60 -17.63 1.95
CA ARG A 40 20.37 -17.89 3.39
C ARG A 40 19.04 -17.30 3.84
N ALA A 41 18.79 -16.02 3.55
CA ALA A 41 17.55 -15.36 3.95
C ALA A 41 16.31 -16.09 3.39
N PHE A 42 16.35 -16.50 2.13
CA PHE A 42 15.25 -17.23 1.52
C PHE A 42 15.04 -18.63 2.14
N HIS A 43 16.13 -19.35 2.41
CA HIS A 43 16.06 -20.65 3.08
C HIS A 43 15.49 -20.53 4.50
N GLU A 44 15.96 -19.55 5.28
CA GLU A 44 15.48 -19.30 6.64
C GLU A 44 14.01 -18.83 6.64
N LEU A 45 13.60 -18.01 5.66
CA LEU A 45 12.20 -17.64 5.46
C LEU A 45 11.33 -18.89 5.28
N THR A 46 11.71 -19.76 4.34
CA THR A 46 11.01 -21.01 4.04
C THR A 46 10.94 -21.91 5.28
N TYR A 47 12.08 -22.11 5.97
CA TYR A 47 12.14 -22.87 7.21
C TYR A 47 11.18 -22.32 8.28
N HIS A 48 11.15 -21.02 8.48
CA HIS A 48 10.28 -20.42 9.49
C HIS A 48 8.80 -20.53 9.13
N VAL A 49 8.44 -20.36 7.85
CA VAL A 49 7.05 -20.54 7.36
C VAL A 49 6.58 -21.98 7.52
N ASN A 50 7.39 -22.96 7.14
CA ASN A 50 7.08 -24.38 7.32
C ASN A 50 6.96 -24.72 8.81
N GLY A 51 7.78 -24.09 9.67
CA GLY A 51 7.66 -24.17 11.11
C GLY A 51 6.31 -23.64 11.63
N MET A 52 5.84 -22.50 11.13
CA MET A 52 4.53 -21.93 11.49
C MET A 52 3.38 -22.84 11.07
N GLU A 53 3.40 -23.37 9.85
CA GLU A 53 2.38 -24.32 9.38
C GLU A 53 2.28 -25.53 10.31
N ASN A 54 3.42 -26.14 10.64
CA ASN A 54 3.49 -27.28 11.56
C ASN A 54 3.00 -26.94 12.98
N LEU A 55 3.35 -25.76 13.48
CA LEU A 55 2.91 -25.30 14.80
C LEU A 55 1.41 -24.97 14.82
N LEU A 56 0.85 -24.42 13.74
CA LEU A 56 -0.59 -24.17 13.60
C LEU A 56 -1.39 -25.48 13.49
N ALA A 57 -0.81 -26.50 12.84
CA ALA A 57 -1.37 -27.85 12.88
C ALA A 57 -1.39 -28.43 14.30
N LYS A 58 -0.34 -28.20 15.11
CA LYS A 58 -0.34 -28.57 16.55
C LYS A 58 -1.31 -27.73 17.36
N ALA A 59 -1.40 -26.43 17.10
CA ALA A 59 -2.36 -25.53 17.74
C ALA A 59 -3.81 -25.99 17.53
N SER A 60 -4.08 -26.67 16.42
CA SER A 60 -5.39 -27.25 16.10
C SER A 60 -5.84 -28.35 17.09
N VAL A 61 -4.95 -28.89 17.92
CA VAL A 61 -5.22 -30.05 18.81
C VAL A 61 -4.79 -29.86 20.27
N VAL A 62 -4.14 -28.75 20.62
CA VAL A 62 -3.79 -28.47 22.03
C VAL A 62 -5.03 -28.10 22.85
N ASN A 63 -5.07 -28.54 24.11
CA ASN A 63 -6.24 -28.33 24.97
C ASN A 63 -5.87 -27.93 26.42
N THR A 64 -4.64 -27.48 26.65
CA THR A 64 -4.21 -27.01 27.98
C THR A 64 -3.52 -25.65 27.85
N PRO A 65 -3.70 -24.71 28.81
CA PRO A 65 -3.11 -23.37 28.72
C PRO A 65 -1.59 -23.41 28.58
N VAL A 66 -0.90 -24.33 29.28
CA VAL A 66 0.56 -24.47 29.21
C VAL A 66 1.03 -24.87 27.81
N GLN A 67 0.35 -25.82 27.16
CA GLN A 67 0.70 -26.23 25.80
C GLN A 67 0.35 -25.16 24.78
N THR A 68 -0.80 -24.51 24.93
CA THR A 68 -1.23 -23.39 24.10
C THR A 68 -0.19 -22.26 24.16
N ASN A 69 0.18 -21.81 25.36
CA ASN A 69 1.22 -20.80 25.55
C ASN A 69 2.52 -21.17 24.82
N LYS A 70 3.01 -22.40 25.00
CA LYS A 70 4.24 -22.87 24.35
C LYS A 70 4.14 -22.81 22.82
N VAL A 71 3.08 -23.37 22.25
CA VAL A 71 2.89 -23.41 20.79
C VAL A 71 2.80 -22.00 20.20
N PHE A 72 2.01 -21.12 20.80
CA PHE A 72 1.83 -19.76 20.29
C PHE A 72 3.06 -18.88 20.52
N ASN A 73 3.85 -19.10 21.57
CA ASN A 73 5.15 -18.44 21.72
C ASN A 73 6.13 -18.84 20.60
N ASP A 74 6.16 -20.13 20.25
CA ASP A 74 6.98 -20.61 19.14
C ASP A 74 6.49 -20.04 17.79
N ILE A 75 5.16 -19.97 17.55
CA ILE A 75 4.61 -19.32 16.34
C ILE A 75 5.02 -17.85 16.28
N TRP A 76 4.94 -17.13 17.41
CA TRP A 76 5.37 -15.73 17.50
C TRP A 76 6.84 -15.56 17.10
N ARG A 77 7.74 -16.41 17.63
CA ARG A 77 9.17 -16.40 17.29
C ARG A 77 9.42 -16.71 15.81
N HIS A 78 8.76 -17.74 15.27
CA HIS A 78 8.88 -18.08 13.86
C HIS A 78 8.35 -16.95 12.95
N SER A 79 7.24 -16.32 13.30
CA SER A 79 6.67 -15.18 12.56
C SER A 79 7.65 -14.00 12.53
N TYR A 80 8.28 -13.72 13.68
CA TYR A 80 9.28 -12.65 13.79
C TYR A 80 10.50 -12.92 12.92
N SER A 81 11.08 -14.12 13.00
CA SER A 81 12.24 -14.47 12.18
C SER A 81 11.90 -14.53 10.69
N ALA A 82 10.74 -15.05 10.31
CA ALA A 82 10.27 -15.02 8.91
C ALA A 82 10.19 -13.57 8.39
N GLN A 83 9.66 -12.64 9.18
CA GLN A 83 9.57 -11.24 8.79
C GLN A 83 10.95 -10.60 8.54
N GLN A 84 11.94 -10.88 9.41
CA GLN A 84 13.31 -10.37 9.21
C GLN A 84 13.95 -10.92 7.94
N ASN A 85 13.79 -12.21 7.67
CA ASN A 85 14.33 -12.87 6.49
C ASN A 85 13.65 -12.38 5.19
N LEU A 86 12.34 -12.13 5.22
CA LEU A 86 11.62 -11.54 4.09
C LEU A 86 12.17 -10.16 3.71
N PHE A 87 12.51 -9.32 4.70
CA PHE A 87 13.07 -7.99 4.45
C PHE A 87 14.49 -8.01 3.90
N ALA A 88 15.23 -9.10 4.10
CA ALA A 88 16.58 -9.25 3.58
C ALA A 88 16.61 -9.66 2.09
N LEU A 89 15.48 -10.05 1.50
CA LEU A 89 15.41 -10.44 0.09
C LEU A 89 15.48 -9.23 -0.85
N PRO A 90 16.09 -9.36 -2.04
CA PRO A 90 16.28 -8.26 -3.00
C PRO A 90 15.00 -7.96 -3.83
N LEU A 91 13.83 -7.92 -3.19
CA LEU A 91 12.51 -7.82 -3.81
C LEU A 91 11.88 -6.43 -3.66
N THR A 92 12.64 -5.35 -3.86
CA THR A 92 12.16 -3.98 -3.57
C THR A 92 11.01 -3.52 -4.47
N ASP A 93 10.87 -4.09 -5.66
CA ASP A 93 9.82 -3.72 -6.63
C ASP A 93 8.58 -4.61 -6.55
N VAL A 94 8.55 -5.58 -5.63
CA VAL A 94 7.38 -6.43 -5.39
C VAL A 94 6.59 -5.89 -4.21
N ASP A 95 5.30 -5.67 -4.42
CA ASP A 95 4.37 -5.38 -3.34
C ASP A 95 4.11 -6.64 -2.50
N LEU A 96 4.88 -6.80 -1.43
CA LEU A 96 4.79 -7.91 -0.48
C LEU A 96 3.78 -7.68 0.66
N THR A 97 2.76 -6.85 0.44
CA THR A 97 1.82 -6.43 1.50
C THR A 97 1.04 -7.59 2.09
N ALA A 98 0.59 -8.57 1.28
CA ALA A 98 -0.18 -9.71 1.78
C ALA A 98 0.68 -10.60 2.68
N THR A 99 1.90 -10.95 2.25
CA THR A 99 2.82 -11.76 3.05
C THR A 99 3.21 -11.04 4.34
N ARG A 100 3.52 -9.74 4.27
CA ARG A 100 3.82 -8.93 5.46
C ARG A 100 2.64 -8.89 6.43
N ASN A 101 1.42 -8.72 5.92
CA ASN A 101 0.22 -8.70 6.73
C ASN A 101 -0.06 -10.05 7.39
N PHE A 102 0.11 -11.16 6.66
CA PHE A 102 0.01 -12.50 7.24
C PHE A 102 0.97 -12.67 8.42
N LEU A 103 2.27 -12.41 8.21
CA LEU A 103 3.30 -12.56 9.25
C LEU A 103 3.03 -11.65 10.45
N ALA A 104 2.68 -10.39 10.21
CA ALA A 104 2.43 -9.43 11.27
C ALA A 104 1.17 -9.77 12.07
N LYS A 105 0.07 -10.16 11.40
CA LYS A 105 -1.17 -10.56 12.08
C LYS A 105 -0.99 -11.86 12.86
N LEU A 106 -0.33 -12.86 12.28
CA LEU A 106 -0.06 -14.12 12.97
C LEU A 106 0.83 -13.89 14.20
N MET A 107 1.83 -13.01 14.10
CA MET A 107 2.66 -12.59 15.23
C MET A 107 1.81 -11.94 16.34
N SER A 108 1.00 -10.93 16.02
CA SER A 108 0.14 -10.26 17.01
C SER A 108 -0.88 -11.19 17.65
N PHE A 109 -1.53 -12.04 16.84
CA PHE A 109 -2.46 -13.05 17.33
C PHE A 109 -1.79 -14.03 18.30
N SER A 110 -0.61 -14.54 17.92
CA SER A 110 0.12 -15.52 18.71
C SER A 110 0.63 -14.93 20.04
N TYR A 111 1.07 -13.67 20.01
CA TYR A 111 1.45 -12.96 21.23
C TYR A 111 0.26 -12.86 22.21
N ARG A 112 -0.91 -12.41 21.73
CA ARG A 112 -2.12 -12.30 22.55
C ARG A 112 -2.54 -13.64 23.15
N ILE A 113 -2.63 -14.68 22.32
CA ILE A 113 -3.01 -16.02 22.79
C ILE A 113 -2.01 -16.56 23.82
N SER A 114 -0.71 -16.33 23.60
CA SER A 114 0.33 -16.71 24.55
C SER A 114 0.12 -16.02 25.90
N GLU A 115 -0.14 -14.70 25.91
CA GLU A 115 -0.41 -13.93 27.13
C GLU A 115 -1.65 -14.42 27.87
N GLU A 116 -2.78 -14.57 27.17
CA GLU A 116 -4.03 -15.11 27.76
C GLU A 116 -3.83 -16.52 28.33
N SER A 117 -3.05 -17.36 27.64
CA SER A 117 -2.74 -18.71 28.08
C SER A 117 -1.80 -18.73 29.30
N ALA A 118 -0.91 -17.75 29.44
CA ALA A 118 -0.07 -17.58 30.62
C ALA A 118 -0.90 -17.25 31.87
N GLU A 119 -2.03 -16.56 31.69
CA GLU A 119 -3.03 -16.31 32.73
C GLU A 119 -3.92 -17.53 33.04
N GLY A 120 -3.69 -18.67 32.37
CA GLY A 120 -4.45 -19.89 32.56
C GLY A 120 -5.74 -19.98 31.74
N LYS A 121 -5.96 -19.07 30.78
CA LYS A 121 -7.14 -19.12 29.89
C LYS A 121 -6.93 -20.15 28.78
N ASN A 122 -8.00 -20.85 28.40
CA ASN A 122 -8.02 -21.69 27.21
C ASN A 122 -8.36 -20.86 25.97
N LEU A 123 -8.04 -21.41 24.79
CA LEU A 123 -8.40 -20.80 23.51
C LEU A 123 -9.92 -20.62 23.40
N ALA A 124 -10.37 -19.40 23.09
CA ALA A 124 -11.79 -19.13 22.91
C ALA A 124 -12.33 -19.72 21.60
N GLU A 125 -13.63 -19.99 21.53
CA GLU A 125 -14.28 -20.57 20.33
C GLU A 125 -14.03 -19.73 19.06
N LYS A 126 -14.09 -18.40 19.18
CA LYS A 126 -13.79 -17.47 18.07
C LYS A 126 -12.35 -17.59 17.56
N ASP A 127 -11.41 -17.88 18.46
CA ASP A 127 -9.98 -17.93 18.14
C ASP A 127 -9.62 -19.22 17.40
N TRP A 128 -10.41 -20.30 17.55
CA TRP A 128 -10.26 -21.52 16.75
C TRP A 128 -10.47 -21.28 15.25
N ASN A 129 -11.44 -20.42 14.88
CA ASN A 129 -11.64 -20.06 13.48
C ASN A 129 -10.42 -19.28 12.96
N VAL A 130 -9.88 -18.36 13.76
CA VAL A 130 -8.69 -17.58 13.40
C VAL A 130 -7.47 -18.48 13.21
N VAL A 131 -7.28 -19.50 14.07
CA VAL A 131 -6.21 -20.52 13.90
C VAL A 131 -6.38 -21.29 12.59
N ARG A 132 -7.61 -21.68 12.24
CA ARG A 132 -7.88 -22.40 10.99
C ARG A 132 -7.53 -21.55 9.77
N ASP A 133 -7.92 -20.28 9.77
CA ASP A 133 -7.67 -19.38 8.66
C ASP A 133 -6.15 -19.11 8.51
N PHE A 134 -5.43 -18.90 9.62
CA PHE A 134 -3.96 -18.80 9.58
C PHE A 134 -3.27 -20.09 9.14
N LYS A 135 -3.81 -21.25 9.51
CA LYS A 135 -3.27 -22.54 9.08
C LYS A 135 -3.39 -22.70 7.56
N GLU A 136 -4.50 -22.28 6.97
CA GLU A 136 -4.70 -22.29 5.51
C GLU A 136 -3.71 -21.35 4.81
N GLN A 137 -3.55 -20.13 5.31
CA GLN A 137 -2.57 -19.17 4.80
C GLN A 137 -1.12 -19.68 4.93
N ALA A 138 -0.77 -20.28 6.07
CA ALA A 138 0.57 -20.83 6.31
C ALA A 138 0.86 -22.03 5.39
N ALA A 139 -0.11 -22.93 5.19
CA ALA A 139 0.04 -24.07 4.30
C ALA A 139 0.21 -23.66 2.83
N PHE A 140 -0.57 -22.67 2.39
CA PHE A 140 -0.42 -22.09 1.05
C PHE A 140 0.98 -21.47 0.88
N LEU A 141 1.38 -20.57 1.78
CA LEU A 141 2.67 -19.90 1.67
C LEU A 141 3.86 -20.87 1.76
N SER A 142 3.79 -21.84 2.67
CA SER A 142 4.76 -22.95 2.83
C SER A 142 4.92 -23.70 1.51
N GLY A 143 3.82 -24.14 0.91
CA GLY A 143 3.83 -24.88 -0.36
C GLY A 143 4.40 -24.10 -1.54
N GLU A 144 4.13 -22.80 -1.63
CA GLU A 144 4.68 -21.95 -2.68
C GLU A 144 6.18 -21.68 -2.48
N LEU A 145 6.62 -21.46 -1.24
CA LEU A 145 8.04 -21.24 -0.92
C LEU A 145 8.87 -22.51 -1.14
N ASP A 146 8.35 -23.68 -0.78
CA ASP A 146 9.02 -24.97 -1.01
C ASP A 146 9.19 -25.27 -2.51
N GLN A 147 8.16 -25.00 -3.33
CA GLN A 147 8.24 -25.12 -4.78
C GLN A 147 9.29 -24.17 -5.36
N MET A 148 9.29 -22.92 -4.90
CA MET A 148 10.26 -21.93 -5.33
C MET A 148 11.68 -22.30 -4.90
N GLN A 149 11.86 -22.84 -3.70
CA GLN A 149 13.15 -23.32 -3.22
C GLN A 149 13.71 -24.45 -4.10
N THR A 150 12.86 -25.40 -4.45
CA THR A 150 13.22 -26.48 -5.38
C THR A 150 13.65 -25.91 -6.74
N PHE A 151 12.87 -24.97 -7.28
CA PHE A 151 13.17 -24.32 -8.56
C PHE A 151 14.50 -23.56 -8.55
N VAL A 152 14.78 -22.79 -7.48
CA VAL A 152 16.04 -22.05 -7.32
C VAL A 152 17.24 -22.98 -7.27
N PHE A 153 17.13 -24.11 -6.55
CA PHE A 153 18.19 -25.12 -6.50
C PHE A 153 18.41 -25.81 -7.85
N ASP A 154 17.35 -26.24 -8.53
CA ASP A 154 17.45 -26.99 -9.79
C ASP A 154 17.94 -26.13 -10.96
N SER A 155 17.56 -24.85 -10.97
CA SER A 155 17.86 -23.94 -12.08
C SER A 155 19.11 -23.09 -11.86
N ALA A 156 19.85 -23.31 -10.76
CA ALA A 156 21.06 -22.57 -10.38
C ALA A 156 20.88 -21.04 -10.46
N ILE A 157 19.73 -20.56 -9.99
CA ILE A 157 19.35 -19.15 -10.10
C ILE A 157 20.19 -18.30 -9.16
N ARG A 158 20.61 -17.14 -9.67
CA ARG A 158 21.32 -16.13 -8.91
C ARG A 158 20.34 -15.05 -8.44
N TRP A 159 20.15 -14.94 -7.13
CA TRP A 159 19.30 -13.92 -6.52
C TRP A 159 19.73 -12.50 -6.85
N VAL A 160 21.03 -12.27 -7.06
CA VAL A 160 21.56 -10.97 -7.49
C VAL A 160 21.06 -10.58 -8.89
N ASP A 161 20.85 -11.55 -9.79
CA ASP A 161 20.39 -11.32 -11.16
C ASP A 161 18.85 -11.17 -11.23
N GLU A 162 18.14 -11.69 -10.22
CA GLU A 162 16.68 -11.63 -10.07
C GLU A 162 16.22 -10.46 -9.17
N GLY A 163 17.17 -9.74 -8.58
CA GLY A 163 16.93 -8.62 -7.69
C GLY A 163 16.46 -7.36 -8.42
N SER A 164 16.17 -6.31 -7.65
CA SER A 164 15.75 -5.01 -8.19
C SER A 164 16.75 -4.42 -9.19
N PRO A 165 16.34 -3.50 -10.09
CA PRO A 165 17.25 -2.77 -10.97
C PRO A 165 18.40 -2.09 -10.22
N GLN A 166 18.20 -1.70 -8.95
CA GLN A 166 19.29 -1.14 -8.14
C GLN A 166 20.31 -2.22 -7.75
N THR A 167 19.85 -3.42 -7.40
CA THR A 167 20.71 -4.58 -7.09
C THR A 167 21.45 -5.04 -8.35
N ALA A 168 20.72 -5.20 -9.46
CA ALA A 168 21.29 -5.53 -10.76
C ALA A 168 22.32 -4.50 -11.22
N ALA A 169 22.05 -3.19 -11.09
CA ALA A 169 23.00 -2.13 -11.43
C ALA A 169 24.24 -2.10 -10.53
N ALA A 170 24.09 -2.37 -9.22
CA ALA A 170 25.22 -2.43 -8.28
C ALA A 170 26.20 -3.55 -8.63
N PHE A 171 25.70 -4.67 -9.17
CA PHE A 171 26.50 -5.81 -9.57
C PHE A 171 26.70 -5.94 -11.09
N GLY A 172 26.11 -5.04 -11.89
CA GLY A 172 26.15 -4.97 -13.35
C GLY A 172 25.57 -6.19 -14.07
N ALA A 173 24.51 -6.75 -13.50
CA ALA A 173 23.59 -7.60 -14.23
C ALA A 173 22.84 -6.73 -15.26
N VAL A 174 22.66 -7.26 -16.48
CA VAL A 174 22.00 -6.54 -17.59
C VAL A 174 20.50 -6.51 -17.33
N GLU A 175 19.87 -5.33 -17.44
CA GLU A 175 18.41 -5.18 -17.44
C GLU A 175 17.77 -6.10 -18.49
N GLY A 176 16.74 -6.85 -18.11
CA GLY A 176 15.87 -7.45 -19.13
C GLY A 176 15.12 -8.73 -18.80
N ASN A 177 14.70 -8.96 -17.56
CA ASN A 177 13.44 -9.64 -17.29
C ASN A 177 13.13 -9.52 -15.81
N THR A 178 11.89 -9.22 -15.45
CA THR A 178 11.40 -9.58 -14.12
C THR A 178 11.68 -11.07 -13.95
N GLY A 179 12.57 -11.35 -13.00
CA GLY A 179 13.04 -12.69 -12.72
C GLY A 179 11.88 -13.65 -12.46
N GLN A 180 12.09 -14.93 -12.76
CA GLN A 180 11.08 -15.95 -12.48
C GLN A 180 10.75 -16.00 -10.98
N ILE A 181 11.71 -15.71 -10.10
CA ILE A 181 11.50 -15.57 -8.66
C ILE A 181 10.54 -14.41 -8.37
N THR A 182 10.77 -13.24 -8.96
CA THR A 182 9.89 -12.07 -8.80
C THR A 182 8.45 -12.39 -9.18
N LYS A 183 8.26 -13.08 -10.33
CA LYS A 183 6.93 -13.49 -10.80
C LYS A 183 6.26 -14.47 -9.84
N ASN A 184 7.02 -15.42 -9.30
CA ASN A 184 6.49 -16.37 -8.32
C ASN A 184 6.04 -15.64 -7.04
N PHE A 185 6.80 -14.66 -6.53
CA PHE A 185 6.36 -13.84 -5.39
C PHE A 185 5.10 -13.03 -5.69
N ILE A 186 4.94 -12.50 -6.90
CA ILE A 186 3.67 -11.84 -7.31
C ILE A 186 2.50 -12.84 -7.27
N MET A 187 2.70 -14.07 -7.74
CA MET A 187 1.68 -15.12 -7.68
C MET A 187 1.34 -15.51 -6.24
N VAL A 188 2.34 -15.61 -5.36
CA VAL A 188 2.15 -15.83 -3.93
C VAL A 188 1.29 -14.72 -3.32
N GLU A 189 1.60 -13.46 -3.60
CA GLU A 189 0.85 -12.31 -3.09
C GLU A 189 -0.62 -12.36 -3.54
N ASP A 190 -0.86 -12.62 -4.82
CA ASP A 190 -2.21 -12.73 -5.38
C ASP A 190 -2.98 -13.94 -4.83
N GLY A 191 -2.31 -15.07 -4.60
CA GLY A 191 -2.92 -16.25 -3.99
C GLY A 191 -3.30 -16.01 -2.54
N LEU A 192 -2.40 -15.41 -1.75
CA LEU A 192 -2.62 -15.11 -0.34
C LEU A 192 -3.77 -14.09 -0.15
N ARG A 193 -3.91 -13.11 -1.06
CA ARG A 193 -5.03 -12.15 -1.06
C ARG A 193 -6.40 -12.78 -1.27
N ARG A 194 -6.48 -13.97 -1.87
CA ARG A 194 -7.74 -14.69 -2.11
C ARG A 194 -8.16 -15.56 -0.93
N LEU A 195 -7.25 -15.84 0.00
CA LEU A 195 -7.54 -16.59 1.21
C LEU A 195 -8.29 -15.72 2.23
N PRO A 196 -9.03 -16.33 3.18
CA PRO A 196 -9.72 -15.59 4.23
C PRO A 196 -8.77 -14.67 4.98
N ASP A 197 -9.17 -13.41 5.24
CA ASP A 197 -8.39 -12.47 6.05
C ASP A 197 -8.84 -12.51 7.52
N PRO A 198 -8.06 -13.11 8.45
CA PRO A 198 -8.50 -13.28 9.82
C PRO A 198 -8.58 -11.95 10.56
N SER A 199 -9.76 -11.66 11.13
CA SER A 199 -9.98 -10.54 12.04
C SER A 199 -10.09 -11.03 13.48
N PHE A 200 -9.38 -10.38 14.41
CA PHE A 200 -9.39 -10.73 15.84
C PHE A 200 -9.18 -9.48 16.70
N ASP A 201 -9.59 -9.57 17.96
CA ASP A 201 -9.48 -8.47 18.92
C ASP A 201 -8.01 -8.16 19.23
N GLY A 202 -7.68 -6.86 19.27
CA GLY A 202 -6.30 -6.40 19.46
C GLY A 202 -5.46 -6.32 18.19
N ASN A 203 -6.01 -6.65 17.01
CA ASN A 203 -5.35 -6.37 15.74
C ASN A 203 -5.44 -4.87 15.40
N THR A 204 -4.36 -4.12 15.63
CA THR A 204 -4.28 -2.70 15.26
C THR A 204 -3.84 -2.47 13.80
N LEU A 205 -3.42 -3.53 13.10
CA LEU A 205 -2.90 -3.42 11.72
C LEU A 205 -4.02 -3.17 10.70
N ASN A 206 -5.24 -3.58 11.00
CA ASN A 206 -6.41 -3.40 10.15
C ASN A 206 -7.59 -2.83 10.95
N VAL A 207 -7.51 -1.57 11.36
CA VAL A 207 -8.72 -0.83 11.75
C VAL A 207 -9.53 -0.52 10.49
N LYS A 208 -10.26 -1.51 9.99
CA LYS A 208 -11.27 -1.29 8.93
C LYS A 208 -12.49 -0.64 9.55
N VAL A 209 -12.45 0.68 9.73
CA VAL A 209 -13.65 1.44 10.12
C VAL A 209 -14.66 1.29 8.99
N LYS A 210 -15.79 0.61 9.26
CA LYS A 210 -16.90 0.58 8.30
C LYS A 210 -17.40 2.03 8.14
N PRO A 211 -17.50 2.56 6.91
CA PRO A 211 -17.96 3.93 6.71
C PRO A 211 -19.40 4.08 7.23
N VAL A 212 -19.58 4.81 8.34
CA VAL A 212 -20.91 5.05 8.93
C VAL A 212 -21.67 6.13 8.14
N GLY A 213 -20.96 7.00 7.43
CA GLY A 213 -21.52 8.12 6.67
C GLY A 213 -22.27 7.72 5.39
N ILE A 214 -22.09 6.50 4.87
CA ILE A 214 -22.69 6.06 3.61
C ILE A 214 -24.08 5.43 3.87
N SER A 215 -25.11 6.27 3.73
CA SER A 215 -26.51 5.91 3.99
C SER A 215 -27.40 6.09 2.75
N GLY A 216 -28.60 5.49 2.77
CA GLY A 216 -29.57 5.57 1.66
C GLY A 216 -29.66 4.30 0.81
N ASN A 217 -30.52 4.34 -0.21
CA ASN A 217 -30.73 3.23 -1.14
C ASN A 217 -29.65 3.19 -2.23
N ASP A 218 -29.42 2.01 -2.80
CA ASP A 218 -28.54 1.85 -3.95
C ASP A 218 -29.07 2.66 -5.15
N ILE A 219 -28.15 3.31 -5.86
CA ILE A 219 -28.41 4.08 -7.06
C ILE A 219 -27.86 3.36 -8.29
N ASN A 220 -28.43 3.66 -9.45
CA ASN A 220 -27.92 3.24 -10.75
C ASN A 220 -27.05 4.34 -11.40
N ALA A 221 -26.40 4.02 -12.52
CA ALA A 221 -25.48 4.93 -13.20
C ALA A 221 -26.15 6.24 -13.67
N GLN A 222 -27.40 6.20 -14.13
CA GLN A 222 -28.15 7.41 -14.53
C GLN A 222 -28.43 8.33 -13.33
N GLN A 223 -28.77 7.74 -12.19
CA GLN A 223 -28.94 8.48 -10.93
C GLN A 223 -27.62 9.05 -10.43
N ALA A 224 -26.49 8.36 -10.66
CA ALA A 224 -25.16 8.88 -10.33
C ALA A 224 -24.86 10.16 -11.14
N VAL A 225 -25.15 10.16 -12.45
CA VAL A 225 -25.02 11.35 -13.30
C VAL A 225 -25.89 12.50 -12.79
N ALA A 226 -27.16 12.25 -12.48
CA ALA A 226 -28.06 13.28 -11.96
C ALA A 226 -27.56 13.88 -10.62
N LYS A 227 -26.97 13.06 -9.75
CA LYS A 227 -26.38 13.52 -8.49
C LYS A 227 -25.08 14.30 -8.68
N ALA A 228 -24.25 13.90 -9.64
CA ALA A 228 -23.06 14.65 -10.02
C ALA A 228 -23.43 16.05 -10.56
N GLN A 229 -24.43 16.13 -11.43
CA GLN A 229 -24.95 17.40 -11.94
C GLN A 229 -25.43 18.31 -10.80
N LYS A 230 -26.19 17.75 -9.84
CA LYS A 230 -26.62 18.49 -8.65
C LYS A 230 -25.45 18.92 -7.76
N PHE A 231 -24.41 18.10 -7.65
CA PHE A 231 -23.21 18.47 -6.88
C PHE A 231 -22.47 19.65 -7.51
N LEU A 232 -22.46 19.73 -8.84
CA LEU A 232 -21.84 20.81 -9.60
C LEU A 232 -22.76 22.01 -9.88
N GLU A 233 -23.97 22.02 -9.31
CA GLU A 233 -24.92 23.12 -9.43
C GLU A 233 -24.30 24.46 -9.01
N GLY A 234 -24.57 25.51 -9.78
CA GLY A 234 -23.94 26.83 -9.63
C GLY A 234 -22.75 27.09 -10.54
N ARG A 235 -22.33 26.10 -11.34
CA ARG A 235 -21.34 26.25 -12.42
C ARG A 235 -22.01 26.35 -13.79
N ASP A 236 -21.40 27.09 -14.71
CA ASP A 236 -21.82 27.05 -16.12
C ASP A 236 -21.25 25.81 -16.81
N LEU A 237 -22.04 24.74 -16.80
CA LEU A 237 -21.73 23.46 -17.44
C LEU A 237 -22.73 23.13 -18.55
N SER A 238 -23.41 24.16 -19.10
CA SER A 238 -24.49 24.03 -20.09
C SER A 238 -24.07 23.26 -21.35
N ASN A 239 -22.78 23.35 -21.71
CA ASN A 239 -22.21 22.68 -22.88
C ASN A 239 -21.44 21.39 -22.53
N PHE A 240 -21.40 20.96 -21.27
CA PHE A 240 -20.65 19.77 -20.87
C PHE A 240 -21.46 18.50 -21.12
N GLN A 241 -20.79 17.47 -21.65
CA GLN A 241 -21.35 16.13 -21.75
C GLN A 241 -21.03 15.34 -20.48
N PHE A 242 -22.06 14.78 -19.85
CA PHE A 242 -21.90 13.92 -18.68
C PHE A 242 -21.90 12.45 -19.10
N ASN A 243 -20.82 11.76 -18.78
CA ASN A 243 -20.66 10.33 -18.99
C ASN A 243 -20.45 9.62 -17.65
N THR A 244 -20.75 8.34 -17.59
CA THR A 244 -20.48 7.50 -16.43
C THR A 244 -19.81 6.22 -16.88
N GLU A 245 -18.79 5.80 -16.14
CA GLU A 245 -18.12 4.52 -16.37
C GLU A 245 -18.80 3.39 -15.57
N ALA A 246 -18.30 2.17 -15.75
CA ALA A 246 -18.78 1.01 -15.03
C ALA A 246 -18.58 1.16 -13.50
N LEU A 247 -19.46 0.54 -12.73
CA LEU A 247 -19.37 0.45 -11.28
C LEU A 247 -18.06 -0.24 -10.87
N SER A 248 -17.23 0.44 -10.07
CA SER A 248 -16.06 -0.19 -9.44
C SER A 248 -16.46 -0.83 -8.12
N GLN A 249 -16.04 -2.08 -7.91
CA GLN A 249 -16.38 -2.92 -6.75
C GLN A 249 -15.28 -2.91 -5.69
N GLY A 250 -14.73 -1.72 -5.38
CA GLY A 250 -13.78 -1.53 -4.28
C GLY A 250 -14.44 -1.65 -2.89
N GLU A 251 -13.69 -1.38 -1.83
CA GLU A 251 -14.20 -1.42 -0.43
C GLU A 251 -15.45 -0.54 -0.25
N ILE A 252 -15.49 0.60 -0.96
CA ILE A 252 -16.69 1.41 -1.17
C ILE A 252 -17.02 1.34 -2.66
N PRO A 253 -18.11 0.67 -3.08
CA PRO A 253 -18.49 0.64 -4.48
C PRO A 253 -18.87 2.04 -4.98
N VAL A 254 -18.28 2.47 -6.10
CA VAL A 254 -18.46 3.82 -6.66
C VAL A 254 -18.72 3.79 -8.17
N TYR A 255 -19.56 4.72 -8.62
CA TYR A 255 -19.69 5.11 -10.01
C TYR A 255 -18.72 6.25 -10.32
N PHE A 256 -17.98 6.13 -11.41
CA PHE A 256 -17.21 7.24 -11.96
C PHE A 256 -18.11 8.04 -12.89
N VAL A 257 -18.10 9.37 -12.72
CA VAL A 257 -18.80 10.31 -13.59
C VAL A 257 -17.81 11.35 -14.08
N GLU A 258 -17.81 11.59 -15.39
CA GLU A 258 -17.02 12.63 -16.02
C GLU A 258 -17.94 13.70 -16.62
N ALA A 259 -17.65 14.96 -16.37
CA ALA A 259 -18.21 16.10 -17.11
C ALA A 259 -17.15 16.60 -18.08
N ILE A 260 -17.42 16.45 -19.37
CA ILE A 260 -16.46 16.68 -20.46
C ILE A 260 -16.89 17.93 -21.26
N PRO A 261 -16.03 18.96 -21.39
CA PRO A 261 -16.33 20.13 -22.22
C PRO A 261 -16.33 19.80 -23.73
N PRO A 262 -16.98 20.62 -24.59
CA PRO A 262 -17.07 20.37 -26.04
C PRO A 262 -15.72 20.33 -26.75
N GLU A 263 -14.82 21.25 -26.38
CA GLU A 263 -13.43 21.21 -26.81
C GLU A 263 -12.68 20.32 -25.84
N ARG A 264 -12.23 19.14 -26.29
CA ARG A 264 -11.42 18.19 -25.52
C ARG A 264 -10.01 18.74 -25.23
N ASP A 265 -9.88 19.89 -24.59
CA ASP A 265 -8.69 20.17 -23.79
C ASP A 265 -8.84 19.36 -22.50
N ALA A 266 -7.98 18.36 -22.32
CA ALA A 266 -7.98 17.49 -21.14
C ALA A 266 -7.85 18.29 -19.82
N ARG A 267 -7.43 19.57 -19.89
CA ARG A 267 -7.24 20.48 -18.77
C ARG A 267 -8.51 21.08 -18.15
N ASN A 268 -9.70 20.56 -18.47
CA ASN A 268 -10.96 21.03 -17.88
C ASN A 268 -12.01 19.91 -17.70
N VAL A 269 -11.59 18.63 -17.72
CA VAL A 269 -12.50 17.52 -17.40
C VAL A 269 -12.73 17.49 -15.89
N ILE A 270 -13.99 17.43 -15.47
CA ILE A 270 -14.35 17.24 -14.06
C ILE A 270 -14.65 15.76 -13.84
N ARG A 271 -13.90 15.12 -12.97
CA ARG A 271 -14.08 13.72 -12.59
C ARG A 271 -14.67 13.64 -11.20
N LEU A 272 -15.66 12.77 -11.02
CA LEU A 272 -16.33 12.54 -9.74
C LEU A 272 -16.44 11.05 -9.45
N GLN A 273 -16.33 10.68 -8.18
CA GLN A 273 -16.68 9.37 -7.67
C GLN A 273 -17.90 9.47 -6.78
N LEU A 274 -18.96 8.70 -7.11
CA LEU A 274 -20.20 8.66 -6.35
C LEU A 274 -20.43 7.27 -5.79
N THR A 275 -20.67 7.19 -4.48
CA THR A 275 -20.99 5.93 -3.80
C THR A 275 -22.24 5.27 -4.40
N ARG A 276 -22.20 3.94 -4.60
CA ARG A 276 -23.38 3.18 -5.07
C ARG A 276 -24.54 3.32 -4.12
N LYS A 277 -24.26 3.34 -2.82
CA LYS A 277 -25.25 3.48 -1.77
C LYS A 277 -25.47 4.95 -1.45
N GLY A 278 -26.67 5.46 -1.72
CA GLY A 278 -27.03 6.84 -1.42
C GLY A 278 -26.45 7.89 -2.36
N GLY A 279 -25.50 7.57 -3.25
CA GLY A 279 -25.01 8.50 -4.26
C GLY A 279 -24.29 9.73 -3.69
N HIS A 280 -23.61 9.57 -2.56
CA HIS A 280 -22.75 10.60 -1.98
C HIS A 280 -21.52 10.79 -2.85
N VAL A 281 -21.15 12.04 -3.12
CA VAL A 281 -19.88 12.36 -3.81
C VAL A 281 -18.76 12.13 -2.81
N LEU A 282 -17.89 11.17 -3.11
CA LEU A 282 -16.72 10.83 -2.27
C LEU A 282 -15.53 11.70 -2.66
N TRP A 283 -15.37 11.91 -3.96
CA TRP A 283 -14.22 12.60 -4.53
C TRP A 283 -14.62 13.35 -5.79
N MET A 284 -14.00 14.49 -6.02
CA MET A 284 -14.09 15.28 -7.24
C MET A 284 -12.74 15.95 -7.52
N LEU A 285 -12.35 16.00 -8.80
CA LEU A 285 -11.22 16.77 -9.28
C LEU A 285 -11.53 17.40 -10.65
N GLU A 286 -11.12 18.64 -10.80
CA GLU A 286 -11.05 19.36 -12.07
C GLU A 286 -9.59 19.70 -12.36
N GLU A 287 -9.03 19.14 -13.43
CA GLU A 287 -7.60 19.28 -13.79
C GLU A 287 -7.30 20.62 -14.47
N ARG A 288 -7.64 21.73 -13.81
CA ARG A 288 -7.49 23.10 -14.33
C ARG A 288 -6.24 23.78 -13.75
N GLY A 289 -5.36 24.26 -14.61
CA GLY A 289 -4.21 25.07 -14.21
C GLY A 289 -4.61 26.49 -13.78
N VAL A 290 -4.03 27.01 -12.69
CA VAL A 290 -4.33 28.35 -12.15
C VAL A 290 -3.14 29.28 -12.34
N GLY A 291 -3.21 30.16 -13.34
CA GLY A 291 -2.08 31.01 -13.75
C GLY A 291 -1.85 32.26 -12.89
N SER A 292 -2.78 32.65 -12.02
CA SER A 292 -2.68 33.87 -11.20
C SER A 292 -3.47 33.74 -9.90
N SER A 293 -3.05 34.47 -8.87
CA SER A 293 -3.83 34.65 -7.63
C SER A 293 -4.46 36.03 -7.60
N LYS A 294 -5.79 36.10 -7.49
CA LYS A 294 -6.60 37.32 -7.34
C LYS A 294 -7.30 37.40 -5.98
N ILE A 295 -7.49 36.28 -5.29
CA ILE A 295 -8.06 36.22 -3.94
C ILE A 295 -7.02 35.80 -2.90
N SER A 296 -7.19 36.28 -1.69
CA SER A 296 -6.41 35.90 -0.52
C SER A 296 -6.69 34.45 -0.08
N LEU A 297 -5.83 33.95 0.80
CA LEU A 297 -6.01 32.63 1.38
C LEU A 297 -7.24 32.59 2.28
N GLU A 298 -7.51 33.67 3.02
CA GLU A 298 -8.69 33.84 3.86
C GLU A 298 -9.98 33.82 3.02
N GLU A 299 -10.00 34.51 1.88
CA GLU A 299 -11.12 34.44 0.94
C GLU A 299 -11.30 33.03 0.35
N SER A 300 -10.20 32.32 0.12
CA SER A 300 -10.24 30.92 -0.35
C SER A 300 -10.82 29.99 0.73
N ILE A 301 -10.46 30.19 2.00
CA ILE A 301 -11.03 29.47 3.14
C ILE A 301 -12.53 29.74 3.26
N GLN A 302 -12.96 30.99 3.11
CA GLN A 302 -14.38 31.36 3.13
C GLN A 302 -15.15 30.68 1.98
N ALA A 303 -14.59 30.66 0.77
CA ALA A 303 -15.20 29.97 -0.37
C ALA A 303 -15.36 28.46 -0.13
N ALA A 304 -14.34 27.80 0.42
CA ALA A 304 -14.39 26.38 0.76
C ALA A 304 -15.41 26.08 1.88
N GLN A 305 -15.47 26.93 2.91
CA GLN A 305 -16.41 26.80 4.02
C GLN A 305 -17.86 26.97 3.56
N GLU A 306 -18.11 27.94 2.68
CA GLU A 306 -19.43 28.13 2.09
C GLU A 306 -19.83 26.94 1.20
N PHE A 307 -18.90 26.44 0.38
CA PHE A 307 -19.12 25.23 -0.39
C PHE A 307 -19.54 24.04 0.49
N LEU A 308 -18.81 23.76 1.58
CA LEU A 308 -19.16 22.70 2.54
C LEU A 308 -20.56 22.90 3.13
N ARG A 309 -20.90 24.13 3.50
CA ARG A 309 -22.23 24.47 4.03
C ARG A 309 -23.34 24.16 3.03
N THR A 310 -23.15 24.48 1.74
CA THR A 310 -24.11 24.12 0.68
C THR A 310 -24.24 22.61 0.47
N LYS A 311 -23.22 21.83 0.85
CA LYS A 311 -23.22 20.36 0.80
C LYS A 311 -23.65 19.70 2.12
N ASN A 312 -24.27 20.47 3.03
CA ASN A 312 -24.75 20.03 4.35
C ASN A 312 -23.68 19.56 5.34
N TYR A 313 -22.41 19.93 5.14
CA TYR A 313 -21.39 19.75 6.16
C TYR A 313 -21.50 20.88 7.19
N GLN A 314 -21.84 20.52 8.43
CA GLN A 314 -21.98 21.44 9.55
C GLN A 314 -20.82 21.28 10.53
N ASN A 315 -20.50 22.35 11.28
CA ASN A 315 -19.50 22.34 12.35
C ASN A 315 -18.10 21.88 11.91
N MET A 316 -17.72 22.17 10.67
CA MET A 316 -16.38 21.93 10.15
C MET A 316 -15.45 23.08 10.53
N LYS A 317 -14.26 22.77 11.06
CA LYS A 317 -13.19 23.76 11.30
C LYS A 317 -11.98 23.44 10.44
N VAL A 318 -11.25 24.48 10.04
CA VAL A 318 -9.97 24.33 9.33
C VAL A 318 -8.94 23.73 10.30
N ALA A 319 -8.38 22.57 9.94
CA ALA A 319 -7.29 21.92 10.66
C ALA A 319 -5.92 22.29 10.09
N MET A 320 -5.84 22.36 8.76
CA MET A 320 -4.60 22.68 8.03
C MET A 320 -4.94 23.38 6.72
N TYR A 321 -4.05 24.25 6.26
CA TYR A 321 -4.10 24.81 4.92
C TYR A 321 -2.70 24.97 4.36
N ALA A 322 -2.59 24.93 3.03
CA ALA A 322 -1.38 25.20 2.28
C ALA A 322 -1.74 26.00 1.02
N ASP A 323 -0.76 26.72 0.49
CA ASP A 323 -0.88 27.45 -0.77
C ASP A 323 0.22 26.99 -1.70
N PHE A 324 -0.15 26.48 -2.87
CA PHE A 324 0.77 25.97 -3.86
C PHE A 324 0.28 26.32 -5.26
N GLN A 325 1.12 26.97 -6.07
CA GLN A 325 0.81 27.33 -7.46
C GLN A 325 -0.55 28.02 -7.67
N ASN A 326 -0.87 29.01 -6.83
CA ASN A 326 -2.15 29.74 -6.85
C ASN A 326 -3.38 28.85 -6.53
N ILE A 327 -3.19 27.74 -5.85
CA ILE A 327 -4.26 26.86 -5.35
C ILE A 327 -4.12 26.79 -3.82
N ALA A 328 -5.20 27.11 -3.12
CA ALA A 328 -5.30 26.92 -1.68
C ALA A 328 -5.82 25.51 -1.39
N GLU A 329 -5.02 24.68 -0.73
CA GLU A 329 -5.42 23.38 -0.22
C GLU A 329 -5.85 23.53 1.25
N ILE A 330 -7.05 23.08 1.59
CA ILE A 330 -7.63 23.31 2.90
C ILE A 330 -8.20 22.00 3.41
N THR A 331 -7.80 21.58 4.61
CA THR A 331 -8.34 20.42 5.32
C THR A 331 -9.27 20.88 6.41
N PHE A 332 -10.52 20.44 6.33
CA PHE A 332 -11.54 20.66 7.34
C PHE A 332 -11.77 19.39 8.14
N VAL A 333 -12.05 19.53 9.43
CA VAL A 333 -12.43 18.41 10.31
C VAL A 333 -13.71 18.75 11.07
N PRO A 334 -14.62 17.78 11.29
CA PRO A 334 -15.80 18.00 12.10
C PRO A 334 -15.41 18.19 13.58
N VAL A 335 -16.14 19.09 14.23
CA VAL A 335 -15.95 19.42 15.64
C VAL A 335 -17.25 19.19 16.41
N LYS A 336 -17.16 18.40 17.48
CA LYS A 336 -18.26 18.16 18.41
C LYS A 336 -17.81 18.54 19.81
N GLY A 337 -18.33 19.65 20.33
CA GLY A 337 -17.79 20.29 21.54
C GLY A 337 -16.39 20.84 21.27
N ASP A 338 -15.40 20.39 22.06
CA ASP A 338 -13.99 20.77 21.90
C ASP A 338 -13.12 19.68 21.26
N VAL A 339 -13.74 18.62 20.71
CA VAL A 339 -13.04 17.48 20.10
C VAL A 339 -13.05 17.60 18.58
N PHE A 340 -11.86 17.52 17.98
CA PHE A 340 -11.63 17.49 16.53
C PHE A 340 -11.55 16.03 16.05
N TYR A 341 -12.36 15.68 15.06
CA TYR A 341 -12.42 14.32 14.50
C TYR A 341 -11.60 14.27 13.20
N TYR A 342 -10.30 14.02 13.33
CA TYR A 342 -9.38 13.96 12.19
C TYR A 342 -9.62 12.83 11.18
N PRO A 343 -10.12 11.64 11.57
CA PRO A 343 -10.46 10.60 10.60
C PRO A 343 -11.45 11.12 9.55
N ASP A 344 -12.53 11.76 9.98
CA ASP A 344 -13.63 12.30 9.16
C ASP A 344 -13.27 13.62 8.41
N ALA A 345 -12.01 13.81 8.05
CA ALA A 345 -11.53 15.03 7.40
C ALA A 345 -12.08 15.17 5.96
N VAL A 346 -12.36 16.42 5.57
CA VAL A 346 -12.71 16.79 4.20
C VAL A 346 -11.67 17.75 3.66
N LYS A 347 -11.04 17.41 2.53
CA LYS A 347 -10.02 18.22 1.87
C LYS A 347 -10.60 18.92 0.66
N ILE A 348 -10.26 20.19 0.49
CA ILE A 348 -10.76 21.03 -0.59
C ILE A 348 -9.57 21.77 -1.22
N GLN A 349 -9.53 21.78 -2.54
CA GLN A 349 -8.65 22.70 -3.29
C GLN A 349 -9.47 23.84 -3.87
N VAL A 350 -9.02 25.07 -3.67
CA VAL A 350 -9.66 26.29 -4.16
C VAL A 350 -8.72 27.03 -5.08
N ALA A 351 -9.17 27.35 -6.27
CA ALA A 351 -8.41 28.16 -7.19
C ALA A 351 -8.42 29.64 -6.76
N ARG A 352 -7.23 30.23 -6.69
CA ARG A 352 -7.09 31.59 -6.18
C ARG A 352 -7.27 32.67 -7.24
N ASP A 353 -7.54 32.34 -8.49
CA ASP A 353 -7.91 33.29 -9.54
C ASP A 353 -9.38 33.74 -9.45
N ASN A 354 -10.27 32.88 -8.96
CA ASN A 354 -11.72 33.12 -8.96
C ASN A 354 -12.50 32.49 -7.78
N GLY A 355 -11.86 31.73 -6.88
CA GLY A 355 -12.52 31.05 -5.76
C GLY A 355 -13.23 29.74 -6.11
N GLN A 356 -13.03 29.21 -7.32
CA GLN A 356 -13.63 27.95 -7.77
C GLN A 356 -13.06 26.75 -7.01
N ILE A 357 -13.92 25.80 -6.64
CA ILE A 357 -13.49 24.55 -6.03
C ILE A 357 -12.93 23.61 -7.12
N LEU A 358 -11.65 23.26 -7.05
CA LEU A 358 -11.01 22.36 -8.01
C LEU A 358 -11.05 20.91 -7.56
N ALA A 359 -10.88 20.66 -6.26
CA ALA A 359 -10.93 19.33 -5.71
C ALA A 359 -11.75 19.29 -4.43
N TYR A 360 -12.37 18.14 -4.21
CA TYR A 360 -13.12 17.80 -3.00
C TYR A 360 -12.86 16.33 -2.71
N ASP A 361 -12.40 16.05 -1.50
CA ASP A 361 -12.13 14.69 -1.03
C ASP A 361 -12.75 14.53 0.36
N ALA A 362 -13.78 13.70 0.43
CA ALA A 362 -14.49 13.32 1.65
C ALA A 362 -14.39 11.81 1.89
N SER A 363 -13.25 11.21 1.54
CA SER A 363 -12.97 9.81 1.83
C SER A 363 -12.59 9.52 3.29
N GLY A 364 -12.44 10.57 4.11
CA GLY A 364 -12.18 10.49 5.55
C GLY A 364 -13.36 9.91 6.33
#